data_AF-A0A6B8RKJ9-F1
#
_entry.id   AF-A0A6B8RKJ9-F1
#
_cell.length_a   1.000
_cell.length_b   1.000
_cell.length_c   1.000
_cell.angle_alpha   90.00
_cell.angle_beta   90.00
_cell.angle_gamma   90.00
#
_symmetry.space_group_name_H-M   'P 1'
#
loop_
_entity.id
_entity.type
_entity.pdbx_description
1 polymer ?
#
loop_
_entity_poly.entity_id
_entity_poly.type
_entity_poly.pdbx_seq_one_letter_code
_entity_poly.pdbx_strand_id
1 'polypeptide(L)'
;MVNQYYANADINGKIIGFYNDDVHTEEQIPETAIEITEEQWQDALSNPRKYRVISGVFTARTQAEIDQEIEDEEANAPPVPPTAEQEIASLKAENAALVTETVRLAARDAQIQDDQMFILEALIAAEII
;
A
#
# COMPACT_ATOMS: atom_id res chain seq x y z
N MET A 1 24.06 40.17 -0.09
CA MET A 1 22.61 40.24 -0.31
C MET A 1 21.97 39.46 0.82
N VAL A 2 20.82 39.91 1.33
CA VAL A 2 20.04 39.09 2.27
C VAL A 2 19.23 38.15 1.40
N ASN A 3 19.36 36.84 1.59
CA ASN A 3 18.58 35.87 0.84
C ASN A 3 17.16 35.82 1.40
N GLN A 4 16.20 35.77 0.50
CA GLN A 4 14.79 35.63 0.81
C GLN A 4 14.39 34.16 0.73
N TYR A 5 13.69 33.67 1.76
CA TYR A 5 13.26 32.28 1.85
C TYR A 5 11.74 32.20 1.81
N TYR A 6 11.23 31.14 1.17
CA TYR A 6 9.80 30.96 0.96
C TYR A 6 9.37 29.53 1.25
N ALA A 7 8.13 29.36 1.71
CA ALA A 7 7.46 28.08 1.86
C ALA A 7 6.13 28.10 1.10
N ASN A 8 5.88 27.07 0.30
CA ASN A 8 4.61 26.86 -0.38
C ASN A 8 3.84 25.73 0.29
N ALA A 9 2.52 25.87 0.38
CA ALA A 9 1.65 24.89 1.00
C ALA A 9 0.47 24.53 0.10
N ASP A 10 -0.09 23.34 0.32
CA ASP A 10 -1.33 22.92 -0.31
C ASP A 10 -2.56 23.58 0.35
N ILE A 11 -3.74 23.25 -0.17
CA ILE A 11 -5.03 23.76 0.34
C ILE A 11 -5.32 23.38 1.80
N ASN A 12 -4.67 22.33 2.32
CA ASN A 12 -4.81 21.89 3.70
C ASN A 12 -3.75 22.52 4.62
N GLY A 13 -2.89 23.39 4.08
CA GLY A 13 -1.80 24.02 4.81
C GLY A 13 -0.56 23.16 4.96
N LYS A 14 -0.50 21.97 4.35
CA LYS A 14 0.69 21.11 4.37
C LYS A 14 1.75 21.72 3.45
N ILE A 15 2.96 21.88 3.96
CA ILE A 15 4.08 22.42 3.17
C ILE A 15 4.44 21.41 2.08
N ILE A 16 4.45 21.87 0.83
CA ILE A 16 4.75 21.06 -0.37
C ILE A 16 6.06 21.46 -1.04
N GLY A 17 6.65 22.60 -0.67
CA GLY A 17 7.91 23.05 -1.25
C GLY A 17 8.53 24.21 -0.49
N PHE A 18 9.84 24.34 -0.63
CA PHE A 18 10.64 25.44 -0.11
C PHE A 18 11.45 26.06 -1.25
N TYR A 19 11.62 27.38 -1.21
CA TYR A 19 12.32 28.15 -2.24
C TYR A 19 13.22 29.20 -1.60
N ASN A 20 14.23 29.63 -2.34
CA ASN A 20 15.06 30.79 -2.00
C ASN A 20 15.47 31.53 -3.28
N ASP A 21 15.69 32.83 -3.16
CA ASP A 21 16.04 33.72 -4.28
C ASP A 21 17.46 33.51 -4.85
N ASP A 22 18.34 32.84 -4.12
CA ASP A 22 19.70 32.48 -4.58
C ASP A 22 19.71 31.33 -5.59
N VAL A 23 18.76 30.40 -5.49
CA VAL A 23 18.66 29.22 -6.38
C VAL A 23 17.48 29.34 -7.34
N HIS A 24 16.37 29.94 -6.90
CA HIS A 24 15.14 30.02 -7.66
C HIS A 24 14.89 31.44 -8.15
N THR A 25 14.63 31.57 -9.45
CA THR A 25 14.16 32.84 -10.04
C THR A 25 12.73 33.14 -9.60
N GLU A 26 12.31 34.40 -9.63
CA GLU A 26 10.92 34.81 -9.28
C GLU A 26 9.85 33.99 -10.01
N GLU A 27 10.07 33.64 -11.29
CA GLU A 27 9.14 32.83 -12.10
C GLU A 27 8.98 31.38 -11.61
N GLN A 28 9.93 30.88 -10.81
CA GLN A 28 9.91 29.53 -10.26
C GLN A 28 9.29 29.47 -8.86
N ILE A 29 9.17 30.63 -8.19
CA ILE A 29 8.59 30.73 -6.86
C ILE A 29 7.08 30.90 -7.02
N PRO A 30 6.25 29.97 -6.52
CA PRO A 30 4.80 30.09 -6.63
C PRO A 30 4.29 31.36 -5.94
N GLU A 31 3.32 32.06 -6.54
CA GLU A 31 2.69 33.24 -5.90
C GLU A 31 1.99 32.90 -4.58
N THR A 32 1.63 31.62 -4.38
CA THR A 32 1.05 31.11 -3.14
C THR A 32 2.09 30.88 -2.04
N ALA A 33 3.38 30.97 -2.37
CA ALA A 33 4.45 30.82 -1.40
C ALA A 33 4.50 32.04 -0.48
N ILE A 34 4.70 31.79 0.80
CA ILE A 34 4.84 32.82 1.82
C ILE A 34 6.30 32.99 2.19
N GLU A 35 6.70 34.22 2.46
CA GLU A 35 8.02 34.56 2.94
C GLU A 35 8.22 34.05 4.38
N ILE A 36 9.37 33.44 4.64
CA ILE A 36 9.77 32.91 5.95
C ILE A 36 11.21 33.34 6.26
N THR A 37 11.60 33.21 7.53
CA THR A 37 12.99 33.48 7.92
C THR A 37 13.91 32.33 7.55
N GLU A 38 15.21 32.61 7.44
CA GLU A 38 16.23 31.57 7.24
C GLU A 38 16.18 30.51 8.35
N GLU A 39 16.03 30.93 9.60
CA GLU A 39 15.93 30.03 10.75
C GLU A 39 14.72 29.09 10.64
N GLN A 40 13.56 29.64 10.24
CA GLN A 40 12.35 28.85 10.01
C GLN A 40 12.54 27.87 8.84
N TRP A 41 13.20 28.31 7.77
CA TRP A 41 13.50 27.47 6.62
C TRP A 41 14.42 26.31 6.98
N GLN A 42 15.54 26.58 7.68
CA GLN A 42 16.49 25.56 8.12
C GLN A 42 15.85 24.54 9.09
N ASP A 43 15.05 25.02 10.03
CA ASP A 43 14.38 24.14 10.99
C ASP A 43 13.27 23.31 10.34
N ALA A 44 12.52 23.89 9.40
CA ALA A 44 11.48 23.16 8.66
C ALA A 44 12.05 22.10 7.71
N LEU A 45 13.24 22.34 7.12
CA LEU A 45 13.96 21.32 6.36
C LEU A 45 14.43 20.16 7.25
N SER A 46 14.85 20.47 8.48
CA SER A 46 15.26 19.46 9.45
C SER A 46 14.06 18.70 10.04
N ASN A 47 12.90 19.37 10.12
CA ASN A 47 11.68 18.86 10.76
C ASN A 47 10.43 19.14 9.88
N PRO A 48 10.22 18.40 8.78
CA PRO A 48 9.20 18.74 7.77
C PRO A 48 7.74 18.67 8.25
N ARG A 49 7.46 17.94 9.34
CA ARG A 49 6.12 17.88 9.97
C ARG A 49 5.87 18.98 10.99
N LYS A 50 6.91 19.73 11.39
CA LYS A 50 6.82 20.71 12.49
C LYS A 50 6.02 21.95 12.13
N TYR A 51 5.96 22.31 10.85
CA TYR A 51 5.32 23.54 10.40
C TYR A 51 4.18 23.27 9.42
N ARG A 52 3.22 24.19 9.39
CA ARG A 52 2.16 24.27 8.39
C ARG A 52 1.83 25.73 8.10
N VAL A 53 1.14 25.97 7.00
CA VAL A 53 0.64 27.31 6.64
C VAL A 53 -0.86 27.36 6.92
N ILE A 54 -1.29 28.23 7.84
CA ILE A 54 -2.71 28.45 8.12
C ILE A 54 -3.03 29.88 7.72
N SER A 55 -3.96 30.06 6.78
CA SER A 55 -4.41 31.38 6.34
C SER A 55 -3.25 32.30 5.92
N GLY A 56 -2.24 31.75 5.23
CA GLY A 56 -1.05 32.49 4.79
C GLY A 56 0.00 32.73 5.87
N VAL A 57 -0.12 32.10 7.06
CA VAL A 57 0.82 32.27 8.17
C VAL A 57 1.58 30.99 8.45
N PHE A 58 2.92 31.06 8.43
CA PHE A 58 3.81 29.97 8.79
C PHE A 58 3.73 29.70 10.31
N THR A 59 3.17 28.55 10.67
CA THR A 59 2.79 28.24 12.05
C THR A 59 3.40 26.91 12.48
N ALA A 60 4.03 26.90 13.67
CA ALA A 60 4.49 25.66 14.28
C ALA A 60 3.30 24.83 14.78
N ARG A 61 3.34 23.52 14.53
CA ARG A 61 2.41 22.54 15.05
C ARG A 61 2.82 22.11 16.45
N THR A 62 1.84 21.74 17.25
CA THR A 62 2.09 21.08 18.54
C THR A 62 2.46 19.62 18.32
N GLN A 63 3.20 19.02 19.26
CA GLN A 63 3.54 17.60 19.19
C GLN A 63 2.27 16.73 19.14
N ALA A 64 1.25 17.07 19.93
CA ALA A 64 -0.03 16.34 19.94
C ALA A 64 -0.74 16.33 18.57
N GLU A 65 -0.68 17.43 17.81
CA GLU A 65 -1.24 17.48 16.46
C GLU A 65 -0.44 16.63 15.46
N ILE A 66 0.86 16.47 15.68
CA ILE A 66 1.71 15.62 14.83
C ILE A 66 1.46 14.16 15.15
N ASP A 67 1.41 13.82 16.44
CA ASP A 67 1.15 12.46 16.92
C ASP A 67 -0.22 11.98 16.43
N GLN A 68 -1.26 12.81 16.52
CA GLN A 68 -2.59 12.45 16.03
C GLN A 68 -2.60 12.18 14.51
N GLU A 69 -1.93 13.00 13.71
CA GLU A 69 -1.86 12.76 12.25
C GLU A 69 -1.09 11.49 11.92
N ILE A 70 -0.04 11.17 12.68
CA ILE A 70 0.70 9.91 12.52
C ILE A 70 -0.21 8.72 12.84
N GLU A 71 -0.94 8.77 13.95
CA GLU A 71 -1.91 7.74 14.33
C GLU A 71 -3.00 7.57 13.26
N ASP A 72 -3.53 8.68 12.73
CA ASP A 72 -4.54 8.66 11.66
C ASP A 72 -3.96 8.08 10.35
N GLU A 73 -2.71 8.43 9.98
CA GLU A 73 -2.01 7.86 8.82
C GLU A 73 -1.77 6.36 8.98
N GLU A 74 -1.37 5.91 10.17
CA GLU A 74 -1.15 4.49 10.49
C GLU A 74 -2.47 3.70 10.47
N ALA A 75 -3.55 4.26 11.02
CA ALA A 75 -4.87 3.64 11.02
C ALA A 75 -5.46 3.48 9.61
N ASN A 76 -5.11 4.40 8.70
CA ASN A 76 -5.55 4.38 7.30
C ASN A 76 -4.52 3.77 6.34
N ALA A 77 -3.39 3.27 6.85
CA ALA A 77 -2.38 2.64 6.02
C ALA A 77 -2.99 1.42 5.31
N PRO A 78 -2.67 1.19 4.02
CA PRO A 78 -3.08 -0.04 3.36
C PRO A 78 -2.55 -1.23 4.17
N PRO A 79 -3.30 -2.34 4.23
CA PRO A 79 -2.82 -3.53 4.91
C PRO A 79 -1.45 -3.90 4.34
N VAL A 80 -0.49 -4.14 5.24
CA VAL A 80 0.85 -4.55 4.85
C VAL A 80 0.69 -5.77 3.93
N PRO A 81 1.29 -5.77 2.72
CA PRO A 81 1.23 -6.94 1.86
C PRO A 81 1.73 -8.17 2.65
N PRO A 82 1.13 -9.35 2.43
CA PRO A 82 1.51 -10.53 3.17
C PRO A 82 3.01 -10.76 3.04
N THR A 83 3.64 -11.16 4.14
CA THR A 83 5.06 -11.52 4.11
C THR A 83 5.25 -12.75 3.22
N ALA A 84 6.47 -12.94 2.70
CA ALA A 84 6.79 -14.17 1.95
C ALA A 84 6.47 -15.43 2.75
N GLU A 85 6.63 -15.39 4.09
CA GLU A 85 6.28 -16.50 4.98
C GLU A 85 4.76 -16.77 5.03
N GLN A 86 3.95 -15.72 5.09
CA GLN A 86 2.49 -15.82 5.06
C GLN A 86 1.99 -16.32 3.70
N GLU A 87 2.58 -15.83 2.61
CA GLU A 87 2.28 -16.27 1.25
C GLU A 87 2.65 -17.76 1.06
N ILE A 88 3.85 -18.17 1.50
CA ILE A 88 4.28 -19.56 1.47
C ILE A 88 3.35 -20.45 2.29
N ALA A 89 2.92 -20.00 3.49
CA ALA A 89 2.00 -20.76 4.32
C ALA A 89 0.63 -20.93 3.63
N SER A 90 0.12 -19.87 3.01
CA SER A 90 -1.13 -19.89 2.23
C SER A 90 -1.03 -20.86 1.04
N LEU A 91 0.03 -20.73 0.23
CA LEU A 91 0.27 -21.61 -0.92
C LEU A 91 0.46 -23.08 -0.52
N LYS A 92 1.09 -23.36 0.62
CA LYS A 92 1.21 -24.74 1.14
C LYS A 92 -0.15 -25.31 1.54
N ALA A 93 -1.00 -24.51 2.17
CA ALA A 93 -2.35 -24.93 2.54
C ALA A 93 -3.21 -25.20 1.29
N GLU A 94 -3.16 -24.31 0.30
CA GLU A 94 -3.86 -24.47 -0.97
C GLU A 94 -3.37 -25.72 -1.72
N ASN A 95 -2.05 -25.91 -1.84
CA ASN A 95 -1.49 -27.09 -2.48
C ASN A 95 -1.91 -28.39 -1.76
N ALA A 96 -1.97 -28.40 -0.43
CA ALA A 96 -2.44 -29.57 0.31
C ALA A 96 -3.92 -29.90 0.02
N ALA A 97 -4.77 -28.86 -0.11
CA ALA A 97 -6.16 -29.04 -0.49
C ALA A 97 -6.30 -29.57 -1.93
N LEU A 98 -5.54 -29.01 -2.87
CA LEU A 98 -5.52 -29.45 -4.27
C LEU A 98 -5.06 -30.90 -4.42
N VAL A 99 -4.03 -31.31 -3.67
CA VAL A 99 -3.57 -32.71 -3.67
C VAL A 99 -4.69 -33.63 -3.17
N THR A 100 -5.37 -33.25 -2.09
CA THR A 100 -6.49 -34.04 -1.55
C THR A 100 -7.61 -34.20 -2.57
N GLU A 101 -7.99 -33.12 -3.25
CA GLU A 101 -9.04 -33.16 -4.26
C GLU A 101 -8.61 -33.99 -5.49
N THR A 102 -7.35 -33.87 -5.92
CA THR A 102 -6.80 -34.65 -7.03
C THR A 102 -6.87 -36.15 -6.74
N VAL A 103 -6.51 -36.56 -5.52
CA VAL A 103 -6.60 -37.96 -5.10
C VAL A 103 -8.05 -38.43 -5.06
N ARG A 104 -8.97 -37.59 -4.58
CA ARG A 104 -10.41 -37.90 -4.53
C ARG A 104 -11.00 -38.12 -5.93
N LEU A 105 -10.62 -37.26 -6.88
CA LEU A 105 -11.05 -37.39 -8.28
C LEU A 105 -10.48 -38.65 -8.93
N ALA A 106 -9.19 -38.94 -8.71
CA ALA A 106 -8.58 -40.16 -9.22
C ALA A 106 -9.25 -41.44 -8.69
N ALA A 107 -9.62 -41.46 -7.39
CA ALA A 107 -10.35 -42.57 -6.80
C ALA A 107 -11.75 -42.74 -7.40
N ARG A 108 -12.44 -41.62 -7.67
CA ARG A 108 -13.75 -41.63 -8.33
C ARG A 108 -13.65 -42.17 -9.77
N ASP A 109 -12.63 -41.75 -10.52
CA ASP A 109 -12.44 -42.17 -11.90
C ASP A 109 -12.14 -43.67 -11.99
N ALA A 110 -11.32 -44.19 -11.06
CA ALA A 110 -11.07 -45.62 -10.95
C ALA A 110 -12.36 -46.42 -10.68
N GLN A 111 -13.21 -45.94 -9.77
CA GLN A 111 -14.50 -46.58 -9.49
C GLN A 111 -15.41 -46.59 -10.72
N ILE A 112 -15.48 -45.48 -11.46
CA ILE A 112 -16.29 -45.38 -12.68
C ILE A 112 -15.78 -46.38 -13.73
N GLN A 113 -14.46 -46.52 -13.86
CA GLN A 113 -13.86 -47.45 -14.80
C GLN A 113 -14.17 -48.91 -14.43
N ASP A 114 -14.08 -49.26 -13.15
CA ASP A 114 -14.43 -50.60 -12.65
C ASP A 114 -15.91 -50.91 -12.88
N ASP A 115 -16.81 -49.95 -12.59
CA ASP A 115 -18.25 -50.11 -12.80
C ASP A 115 -18.58 -50.30 -14.29
N GLN A 116 -17.95 -49.53 -15.17
CA GLN A 116 -18.11 -49.66 -16.63
C GLN A 116 -17.63 -51.01 -17.13
N MET A 117 -16.52 -51.49 -16.60
CA MET A 117 -15.98 -52.80 -16.95
C MET A 117 -16.98 -53.89 -16.52
N PHE A 118 -17.43 -53.88 -15.26
CA PHE A 118 -18.38 -54.87 -14.75
C PHE A 118 -19.67 -54.94 -15.60
N ILE A 119 -20.19 -53.79 -16.03
CA ILE A 119 -21.35 -53.72 -16.92
C ILE A 119 -21.05 -54.37 -18.28
N LEU A 120 -19.86 -54.12 -18.85
CA LEU A 120 -19.45 -54.72 -20.13
C LEU A 120 -19.33 -56.25 -20.05
N GLU A 121 -18.72 -56.77 -18.99
CA GLU A 121 -18.65 -58.23 -18.77
C GLU A 121 -20.03 -58.86 -18.61
N ALA A 122 -20.93 -58.22 -17.86
CA ALA A 122 -22.29 -58.72 -17.67
C ALA A 122 -23.09 -58.75 -18.99
N LEU A 123 -22.92 -57.74 -19.85
CA LEU A 123 -23.55 -57.69 -21.18
C LEU A 123 -23.02 -58.79 -22.09
N ILE A 124 -21.70 -59.00 -22.14
CA ILE A 124 -21.08 -60.07 -22.94
C ILE A 124 -21.58 -61.45 -22.48
N ALA A 125 -21.66 -61.67 -21.16
CA ALA A 125 -22.14 -62.94 -20.61
C ALA A 125 -23.62 -63.21 -20.94
N ALA A 126 -24.45 -62.17 -21.03
CA ALA A 126 -25.87 -62.28 -21.37
C ALA A 126 -26.13 -62.56 -22.86
N GLU A 127 -25.23 -62.14 -23.77
CA GLU A 127 -25.36 -62.38 -25.21
C GLU A 127 -24.90 -63.78 -25.68
N ILE A 128 -24.23 -64.56 -24.80
CA ILE A 128 -23.69 -65.90 -25.11
C ILE A 128 -24.65 -67.04 -24.71
N ILE A 129 -25.83 -66.72 -24.15
CA ILE A 129 -26.90 -67.68 -23.79
C ILE A 129 -28.03 -67.63 -24.83
#